data_AF-A0AAE0ACI3-F1
#
_entry.id   AF-A0AAE0ACI3-F1
#
_cell.length_a   1.000
_cell.length_b   1.000
_cell.length_c   1.000
_cell.angle_alpha   90.00
_cell.angle_beta   90.00
_cell.angle_gamma   90.00
#
_symmetry.space_group_name_H-M   'P 1'
#
loop_
_entity.id
_entity.type
_entity.pdbx_description
1 polymer ?
#
loop_
_entity_poly.entity_id
_entity_poly.type
_entity_poly.pdbx_seq_one_letter_code
_entity_poly.pdbx_strand_id
1 'polypeptide(L)'
;MADEEEERILENQLEQQLEEQRDSLSALNEALESEPTNPELLAVHAELAQVIKDAEEGLFHLKRARLLREVDSVIHDCNTSVEYVKEEPLDPNVVEPESLEEQSYSVGSKCRFRHTDGRWYDGLIVALEDSNSAKISFLIPTSENMLICKFFLQQRCRFGANCRLSHGFDVPLSSLRKYTPTIWDESLVGSAIWALSDSKVGIWRKAELELWDDELRMGQVVFSDDGSSAKLGIEAMTLSAYAQKNDEEESDSSSEQYDSSDYDEDSPQGLGFLESTPPKGGVQTETAIFAKWENHTRGMASKMMANMGYREGMGLGASGQGLLDPISVKVLKPKQSLDHAFESQENKEGKESQVKKKSRGGKRKRDKKFAAAARAAKAKEEPRPDVFTLINNQLANHGDALNGRSAKTQRHKSSGEEKKVNRRDLVAYDDEVRDLRIRVEKLEEMVNRNRNEKAVYEAAMRKLNEMRKALAEAEAVHLSATNAVSCREKEKKWLKF
;
A
#
# COMPACT_ATOMS: atom_id res chain seq x y z
N MET A 1 14.06 47.96 -0.63
CA MET A 1 15.03 48.44 -1.65
C MET A 1 16.37 48.86 -1.05
N ALA A 2 16.45 49.93 -0.25
CA ALA A 2 17.74 50.33 0.37
C ALA A 2 18.13 49.35 1.50
N ASP A 3 17.23 49.18 2.46
CA ASP A 3 17.43 48.36 3.66
C ASP A 3 17.72 46.87 3.33
N GLU A 4 17.10 46.34 2.27
CA GLU A 4 17.33 44.96 1.78
C GLU A 4 18.75 44.74 1.23
N GLU A 5 19.36 45.77 0.64
CA GLU A 5 20.74 45.68 0.15
C GLU A 5 21.73 45.76 1.32
N GLU A 6 21.46 46.59 2.31
CA GLU A 6 22.22 46.66 3.56
C GLU A 6 22.15 45.32 4.32
N GLU A 7 20.97 44.71 4.42
CA GLU A 7 20.78 43.36 4.98
C GLU A 7 21.52 42.28 4.17
N ARG A 8 21.58 42.38 2.83
CA ARG A 8 22.38 41.44 2.00
C ARG A 8 23.87 41.58 2.27
N ILE A 9 24.35 42.81 2.43
CA ILE A 9 25.75 43.07 2.78
C ILE A 9 26.06 42.51 4.18
N LEU A 10 25.16 42.69 5.15
CA LEU A 10 25.31 42.16 6.51
C LEU A 10 25.28 40.63 6.55
N GLU A 11 24.36 39.97 5.85
CA GLU A 11 24.34 38.50 5.78
C GLU A 11 25.62 37.93 5.15
N ASN A 12 26.09 38.50 4.04
CA ASN A 12 27.33 38.06 3.38
C ASN A 12 28.55 38.27 4.30
N GLN A 13 28.57 39.34 5.10
CA GLN A 13 29.63 39.57 6.10
C GLN A 13 29.58 38.55 7.24
N LEU A 14 28.39 38.20 7.74
CA LEU A 14 28.20 37.18 8.77
C LEU A 14 28.55 35.78 8.25
N GLU A 15 28.21 35.44 7.01
CA GLU A 15 28.63 34.20 6.35
C GLU A 15 30.16 34.08 6.27
N GLN A 16 30.83 35.16 5.87
CA GLN A 16 32.30 35.17 5.80
C GLN A 16 32.93 35.00 7.19
N GLN A 17 32.39 35.68 8.22
CA GLN A 17 32.87 35.55 9.60
C GLN A 17 32.64 34.14 10.16
N LEU A 18 31.50 33.51 9.86
CA LEU A 18 31.23 32.12 10.25
C LEU A 18 32.20 31.13 9.60
N GLU A 19 32.56 31.33 8.34
CA GLU A 19 33.54 30.48 7.67
C GLU A 19 34.95 30.65 8.27
N GLU A 20 35.38 31.89 8.54
CA GLU A 20 36.65 32.18 9.24
C GLU A 20 36.69 31.55 10.66
N GLN A 21 35.55 31.52 11.37
CA GLN A 21 35.43 30.86 12.67
C GLN A 21 35.45 29.33 12.56
N ARG A 22 34.80 28.74 11.54
CA ARG A 22 34.85 27.29 11.28
C ARG A 22 36.24 26.80 10.89
N ASP A 23 36.95 27.57 10.05
CA ASP A 23 38.35 27.31 9.73
C ASP A 23 39.20 27.35 11.03
N SER A 24 38.98 28.35 11.88
CA SER A 24 39.65 28.46 13.19
C SER A 24 39.35 27.28 14.12
N LEU A 25 38.10 26.78 14.14
CA LEU A 25 37.69 25.60 14.90
C LEU A 25 38.35 24.33 14.33
N SER A 26 38.46 24.21 13.01
CA SER A 26 39.14 23.09 12.37
C SER A 26 40.63 23.02 12.75
N ALA A 27 41.31 24.16 12.83
CA ALA A 27 42.69 24.25 13.30
C ALA A 27 42.83 23.91 14.80
N LEU A 28 41.84 24.28 15.63
CA LEU A 28 41.81 23.87 17.03
C LEU A 28 41.58 22.35 17.18
N ASN A 29 40.80 21.73 16.30
CA ASN A 29 40.64 20.27 16.29
C ASN A 29 41.95 19.55 15.94
N GLU A 30 42.69 20.01 14.93
CA GLU A 30 44.02 19.46 14.58
C GLU A 30 45.03 19.61 15.75
N ALA A 31 44.96 20.73 16.48
CA ALA A 31 45.75 20.94 17.70
C ALA A 31 45.32 20.00 18.85
N LEU A 32 44.01 19.76 19.04
CA LEU A 32 43.47 18.84 20.04
C LEU A 32 43.74 17.36 19.70
N GLU A 33 43.85 16.98 18.42
CA GLU A 33 44.34 15.65 18.02
C GLU A 33 45.80 15.43 18.48
N SER A 34 46.59 16.50 18.57
CA SER A 34 47.98 16.45 19.04
C SER A 34 48.10 16.54 20.57
N GLU A 35 47.26 17.35 21.24
CA GLU A 35 47.25 17.52 22.70
C GLU A 35 45.83 17.39 23.31
N PRO A 36 45.25 16.19 23.37
CA PRO A 36 43.83 15.97 23.74
C PRO A 36 43.48 16.25 25.20
N THR A 37 44.47 16.56 26.04
CA THR A 37 44.30 16.85 27.48
C THR A 37 44.65 18.30 27.83
N ASN A 38 44.87 19.17 26.84
CA ASN A 38 45.19 20.58 27.07
C ASN A 38 43.91 21.35 27.44
N PRO A 39 43.76 21.84 28.69
CA PRO A 39 42.52 22.44 29.16
C PRO A 39 42.23 23.82 28.53
N GLU A 40 43.28 24.53 28.09
CA GLU A 40 43.13 25.85 27.45
C GLU A 40 42.56 25.69 26.03
N LEU A 41 43.06 24.72 25.26
CA LEU A 41 42.52 24.41 23.94
C LEU A 41 41.07 23.91 23.99
N LEU A 42 40.72 23.08 24.98
CA LEU A 42 39.35 22.60 25.17
C LEU A 42 38.38 23.73 25.55
N ALA A 43 38.81 24.69 26.38
CA ALA A 43 38.01 25.85 26.73
C ALA A 43 37.76 26.76 25.51
N VAL A 44 38.81 27.11 24.77
CA VAL A 44 38.70 27.95 23.56
C VAL A 44 37.88 27.25 22.47
N HIS A 45 38.01 25.93 22.29
CA HIS A 45 37.17 25.17 21.37
C HIS A 45 35.68 25.23 21.77
N ALA A 46 35.36 25.07 23.06
CA ALA A 46 33.98 25.15 23.54
C ALA A 46 33.37 26.56 23.38
N GLU A 47 34.14 27.60 23.69
CA GLU A 47 33.73 28.99 23.49
C GLU A 47 33.51 29.31 22.00
N LEU A 48 34.44 28.92 21.12
CA LEU A 48 34.33 29.15 19.68
C LEU A 48 33.16 28.38 19.05
N ALA A 49 32.93 27.13 19.49
CA ALA A 49 31.77 26.35 19.04
C ALA A 49 30.43 27.00 19.43
N GLN A 50 30.35 27.60 20.63
CA GLN A 50 29.17 28.34 21.06
C GLN A 50 28.98 29.63 20.25
N VAL A 51 30.06 30.40 20.01
CA VAL A 51 30.00 31.63 19.19
C VAL A 51 29.56 31.35 17.76
N ILE A 52 30.05 30.27 17.14
CA ILE A 52 29.60 29.82 15.80
C ILE A 52 28.10 29.51 15.84
N LYS A 53 27.63 28.77 16.85
CA LYS A 53 26.20 28.43 16.98
C LYS A 53 25.33 29.68 17.11
N ASP A 54 25.70 30.62 17.97
CA ASP A 54 24.96 31.86 18.19
C ASP A 54 24.91 32.73 16.92
N ALA A 55 26.01 32.76 16.15
CA ALA A 55 26.09 33.47 14.87
C ALA A 55 25.31 32.75 13.73
N GLU A 56 25.29 31.42 13.70
CA GLU A 56 24.45 30.62 12.79
C GLU A 56 22.95 30.85 13.06
N GLU A 57 22.54 30.86 14.33
CA GLU A 57 21.17 31.20 14.73
C GLU A 57 20.80 32.63 14.31
N GLY A 58 21.68 33.62 14.56
CA GLY A 58 21.49 34.99 14.11
C GLY A 58 21.34 35.13 12.59
N LEU A 59 22.21 34.47 11.82
CA LEU A 59 22.14 34.45 10.35
C LEU A 59 20.85 33.78 9.84
N PHE A 60 20.41 32.70 10.49
CA PHE A 60 19.15 32.04 10.16
C PHE A 60 17.94 32.97 10.39
N HIS A 61 17.93 33.73 11.48
CA HIS A 61 16.87 34.71 11.76
C HIS A 61 16.80 35.81 10.69
N LEU A 62 17.94 36.37 10.25
CA LEU A 62 17.99 37.37 9.18
C LEU A 62 17.44 36.83 7.85
N LYS A 63 17.94 35.67 7.41
CA LYS A 63 17.50 35.02 6.16
C LYS A 63 16.01 34.71 6.18
N ARG A 64 15.51 34.20 7.31
CA ARG A 64 14.07 33.94 7.51
C ARG A 64 13.25 35.24 7.40
N ALA A 65 13.70 36.33 8.03
CA ALA A 65 13.01 37.62 7.98
C ALA A 65 13.01 38.26 6.58
N ARG A 66 14.04 38.03 5.75
CA ARG A 66 14.02 38.41 4.33
C ARG A 66 13.04 37.55 3.53
N LEU A 67 13.13 36.23 3.63
CA LEU A 67 12.28 35.31 2.85
C LEU A 67 10.79 35.51 3.15
N LEU A 68 10.42 35.84 4.39
CA LEU A 68 9.05 36.20 4.75
C LEU A 68 8.58 37.47 4.00
N ARG A 69 9.38 38.54 4.01
CA ARG A 69 9.06 39.77 3.24
C ARG A 69 9.00 39.54 1.73
N GLU A 70 9.85 38.69 1.18
CA GLU A 70 9.81 38.33 -0.24
C GLU A 70 8.50 37.58 -0.58
N VAL A 71 8.08 36.64 0.27
CA VAL A 71 6.77 35.95 0.15
C VAL A 71 5.61 36.95 0.28
N ASP A 72 5.64 37.86 1.24
CA ASP A 72 4.60 38.88 1.42
C ASP A 72 4.51 39.83 0.22
N SER A 73 5.64 40.23 -0.37
CA SER A 73 5.68 41.02 -1.61
C SER A 73 5.04 40.25 -2.77
N VAL A 74 5.39 38.98 -2.98
CA VAL A 74 4.82 38.15 -4.06
C VAL A 74 3.31 37.96 -3.89
N ILE A 75 2.82 37.82 -2.64
CA ILE A 75 1.39 37.77 -2.33
C ILE A 75 0.71 39.11 -2.64
N HIS A 76 1.36 40.24 -2.33
CA HIS A 76 0.84 41.58 -2.59
C HIS A 76 0.80 41.91 -4.10
N ASP A 77 1.82 41.51 -4.85
CA ASP A 77 1.88 41.63 -6.31
C ASP A 77 0.81 40.78 -7.01
N CYS A 78 0.52 39.57 -6.47
CA CYS A 78 -0.62 38.76 -6.93
C CYS A 78 -1.97 39.47 -6.72
N ASN A 79 -2.16 40.18 -5.59
CA ASN A 79 -3.39 40.91 -5.31
C ASN A 79 -3.54 42.20 -6.15
N THR A 80 -2.43 42.80 -6.58
CA THR A 80 -2.41 44.03 -7.40
C THR A 80 -2.90 43.79 -8.84
N SER A 81 -3.12 42.54 -9.25
CA SER A 81 -3.72 42.17 -10.55
C SER A 81 -5.23 42.46 -10.69
N VAL A 82 -5.87 43.07 -9.67
CA VAL A 82 -7.32 43.34 -9.64
C VAL A 82 -7.63 44.80 -9.28
N GLU A 83 -7.30 45.75 -10.16
CA GLU A 83 -7.76 47.13 -10.02
C GLU A 83 -9.27 47.27 -10.33
N TYR A 84 -10.09 47.55 -9.31
CA TYR A 84 -10.85 48.81 -9.15
C TYR A 84 -11.84 48.73 -7.98
N VAL A 85 -11.68 49.62 -6.97
CA VAL A 85 -12.58 50.77 -6.66
C VAL A 85 -11.92 51.59 -5.54
N LYS A 86 -12.07 52.92 -5.61
CA LYS A 86 -11.40 53.93 -4.76
C LYS A 86 -11.95 54.08 -3.33
N GLU A 87 -10.99 54.19 -2.40
CA GLU A 87 -10.80 55.22 -1.34
C GLU A 87 -12.00 55.94 -0.68
N GLU A 88 -11.96 56.03 0.66
CA GLU A 88 -11.75 57.32 1.35
C GLU A 88 -11.11 57.12 2.77
N PRO A 89 -10.17 57.96 3.28
CA PRO A 89 -9.43 57.71 4.53
C PRO A 89 -9.55 58.77 5.65
N LEU A 90 -9.61 58.33 6.91
CA LEU A 90 -9.40 59.06 8.19
C LEU A 90 -9.15 58.01 9.31
N ASP A 91 -8.44 58.24 10.43
CA ASP A 91 -7.42 59.23 10.85
C ASP A 91 -6.64 58.60 12.06
N PRO A 92 -5.33 58.85 12.29
CA PRO A 92 -4.51 57.94 13.12
C PRO A 92 -4.30 58.40 14.57
N ASN A 93 -4.62 57.55 15.55
CA ASN A 93 -3.87 57.34 16.82
C ASN A 93 -4.60 56.32 17.71
N VAL A 94 -3.96 55.18 18.00
CA VAL A 94 -3.63 54.66 19.35
C VAL A 94 -2.88 53.34 19.13
N VAL A 95 -1.75 53.19 19.83
CA VAL A 95 -0.81 52.07 19.69
C VAL A 95 -1.19 50.94 20.66
N GLU A 96 -1.48 49.75 20.09
CA GLU A 96 -1.32 48.40 20.67
C GLU A 96 -2.07 48.02 21.99
N PRO A 97 -2.21 46.72 22.33
CA PRO A 97 -1.52 45.53 21.79
C PRO A 97 -2.27 44.75 20.71
N GLU A 98 -1.50 43.98 19.94
CA GLU A 98 -1.99 42.97 19.00
C GLU A 98 -2.88 41.94 19.72
N SER A 99 -4.19 42.02 19.50
CA SER A 99 -5.08 40.93 19.85
C SER A 99 -4.87 39.80 18.83
N LEU A 100 -4.25 38.71 19.31
CA LEU A 100 -4.13 37.38 18.69
C LEU A 100 -5.07 37.19 17.49
N GLU A 101 -4.51 36.90 16.31
CA GLU A 101 -5.26 36.64 15.08
C GLU A 101 -6.48 35.73 15.34
N GLU A 102 -7.68 36.31 15.35
CA GLU A 102 -8.91 35.55 15.51
C GLU A 102 -9.03 34.61 14.30
N GLN A 103 -8.86 33.31 14.54
CA GLN A 103 -8.94 32.29 13.50
C GLN A 103 -10.37 32.23 12.96
N SER A 104 -10.65 33.06 11.94
CA SER A 104 -11.99 33.32 11.41
C SER A 104 -12.49 32.13 10.58
N TYR A 105 -12.97 31.10 11.27
CA TYR A 105 -13.59 29.94 10.67
C TYR A 105 -14.89 30.31 9.94
N SER A 106 -15.00 29.94 8.67
CA SER A 106 -16.18 30.15 7.84
C SER A 106 -16.84 28.84 7.42
N VAL A 107 -18.12 28.88 7.03
CA VAL A 107 -18.83 27.71 6.49
C VAL A 107 -18.10 27.20 5.23
N GLY A 108 -17.77 25.91 5.21
CA GLY A 108 -16.93 25.28 4.18
C GLY A 108 -15.43 25.22 4.53
N SER A 109 -14.99 25.81 5.63
CA SER A 109 -13.58 25.69 6.08
C SER A 109 -13.27 24.26 6.56
N LYS A 110 -12.07 23.77 6.22
CA LYS A 110 -11.50 22.54 6.79
C LYS A 110 -10.89 22.86 8.16
N CYS A 111 -11.14 22.01 9.15
CA CYS A 111 -10.66 22.15 10.52
C CYS A 111 -10.27 20.79 11.09
N ARG A 112 -9.64 20.77 12.26
CA ARG A 112 -9.42 19.56 13.07
C ARG A 112 -10.16 19.71 14.40
N PHE A 113 -10.93 18.69 14.77
CA PHE A 113 -11.81 18.71 15.94
C PHE A 113 -11.65 17.43 16.78
N ARG A 114 -11.95 17.53 18.08
CA ARG A 114 -11.93 16.39 19.00
C ARG A 114 -13.30 15.72 19.03
N HIS A 115 -13.35 14.42 18.73
CA HIS A 115 -14.59 13.64 18.78
C HIS A 115 -14.83 13.06 20.18
N THR A 116 -16.03 12.51 20.45
CA THR A 116 -16.44 12.00 21.77
C THR A 116 -15.65 10.78 22.25
N ASP A 117 -14.88 10.14 21.37
CA ASP A 117 -13.92 9.08 21.71
C ASP A 117 -12.55 9.63 22.19
N GLY A 118 -12.42 10.95 22.27
CA GLY A 118 -11.22 11.65 22.70
C GLY A 118 -10.14 11.80 21.63
N ARG A 119 -10.35 11.30 20.41
CA ARG A 119 -9.39 11.40 19.29
C ARG A 119 -9.62 12.66 18.47
N TRP A 120 -8.56 13.10 17.79
CA TRP A 120 -8.65 14.16 16.79
C TRP A 120 -9.06 13.61 15.43
N TYR A 121 -9.89 14.36 14.72
CA TYR A 121 -10.35 14.07 13.37
C TYR A 121 -10.31 15.33 12.51
N ASP A 122 -10.01 15.16 11.22
CA ASP A 122 -10.19 16.23 10.24
C ASP A 122 -11.66 16.34 9.84
N GLY A 123 -12.16 17.57 9.78
CA GLY A 123 -13.57 17.90 9.57
C GLY A 123 -13.77 19.09 8.65
N LEU A 124 -15.02 19.26 8.24
CA LEU A 124 -15.52 20.35 7.41
C LEU A 124 -16.64 21.07 8.16
N ILE A 125 -16.57 22.40 8.25
CA ILE A 125 -17.61 23.22 8.89
C ILE A 125 -18.83 23.29 7.96
N VAL A 126 -19.94 22.72 8.42
CA VAL A 126 -21.21 22.63 7.68
C VAL A 126 -22.10 23.84 7.96
N ALA A 127 -22.11 24.31 9.20
CA ALA A 127 -22.85 25.48 9.65
C ALA A 127 -22.12 26.13 10.83
N LEU A 128 -22.40 27.41 11.07
CA LEU A 128 -22.02 28.13 12.28
C LEU A 128 -23.31 28.42 13.05
N GLU A 129 -23.35 28.04 14.31
CA GLU A 129 -24.46 28.31 15.24
C GLU A 129 -23.99 29.31 16.31
N ASP A 130 -24.86 30.25 16.66
CA ASP A 130 -24.74 31.16 17.80
C ASP A 130 -23.35 31.77 18.06
N SER A 131 -22.69 32.28 17.03
CA SER A 131 -21.42 33.04 17.05
C SER A 131 -20.17 32.36 17.64
N ASN A 132 -20.30 31.21 18.30
CA ASN A 132 -19.19 30.55 19.00
C ASN A 132 -19.20 29.01 18.86
N SER A 133 -20.16 28.41 18.13
CA SER A 133 -20.13 26.98 17.80
C SER A 133 -20.16 26.73 16.30
N ALA A 134 -19.50 25.66 15.89
CA ALA A 134 -19.51 25.15 14.53
C ALA A 134 -20.11 23.75 14.52
N LYS A 135 -20.98 23.48 13.54
CA LYS A 135 -21.49 22.15 13.24
C LYS A 135 -20.60 21.51 12.18
N ILE A 136 -19.94 20.41 12.54
CA ILE A 136 -18.81 19.85 11.78
C ILE A 136 -19.12 18.44 11.30
N SER A 137 -18.85 18.16 10.02
CA SER A 137 -18.87 16.80 9.46
C SER A 137 -17.46 16.24 9.30
N PHE A 138 -17.27 14.93 9.46
CA PHE A 138 -16.00 14.26 9.15
C PHE A 138 -15.58 14.49 7.69
N LEU A 139 -14.32 14.87 7.48
CA LEU A 139 -13.72 15.00 6.14
C LEU A 139 -13.42 13.61 5.54
N ILE A 140 -13.07 12.64 6.40
CA ILE A 140 -12.64 11.29 6.04
C ILE A 140 -13.60 10.26 6.66
N PRO A 141 -14.85 10.12 6.18
CA PRO A 141 -15.80 9.12 6.66
C PRO A 141 -15.36 7.69 6.29
N THR A 142 -14.92 6.92 7.28
CA THR A 142 -14.54 5.51 7.14
C THR A 142 -15.72 4.54 7.29
N SER A 143 -16.89 5.05 7.71
CA SER A 143 -18.09 4.28 8.02
C SER A 143 -19.36 5.08 7.71
N GLU A 144 -20.47 4.38 7.47
CA GLU A 144 -21.71 5.02 6.98
C GLU A 144 -22.34 5.99 7.99
N ASN A 145 -22.18 5.75 9.28
CA ASN A 145 -22.61 6.65 10.35
C ASN A 145 -21.76 7.92 10.47
N MET A 146 -20.57 7.99 9.84
CA MET A 146 -19.78 9.22 9.74
C MET A 146 -20.22 10.11 8.58
N LEU A 147 -20.80 9.54 7.51
CA LEU A 147 -21.27 10.28 6.34
C LEU A 147 -22.37 11.28 6.71
N ILE A 148 -22.22 12.54 6.27
CA ILE A 148 -23.19 13.60 6.50
C ILE A 148 -24.53 13.30 5.81
N CYS A 149 -25.62 13.42 6.56
CA CYS A 149 -26.96 13.15 6.07
C CYS A 149 -27.41 14.20 5.04
N LYS A 150 -27.54 13.81 3.78
CA LYS A 150 -28.00 14.71 2.69
C LYS A 150 -29.37 15.34 2.96
N PHE A 151 -30.25 14.63 3.68
CA PHE A 151 -31.57 15.17 4.08
C PHE A 151 -31.46 16.15 5.26
N PHE A 152 -30.46 16.03 6.12
CA PHE A 152 -30.20 16.98 7.20
C PHE A 152 -29.68 18.31 6.64
N LEU A 153 -28.71 18.26 5.72
CA LEU A 153 -28.23 19.45 4.98
C LEU A 153 -29.36 20.20 4.27
N GLN A 154 -30.42 19.51 3.85
CA GLN A 154 -31.60 20.08 3.22
C GLN A 154 -32.71 20.49 4.21
N GLN A 155 -32.48 20.39 5.52
CA GLN A 155 -33.47 20.62 6.60
C GLN A 155 -34.75 19.77 6.45
N ARG A 156 -34.61 18.54 5.96
CA ARG A 156 -35.70 17.58 5.66
C ARG A 156 -35.59 16.26 6.42
N CYS A 157 -34.55 16.06 7.24
CA CYS A 157 -34.39 14.83 8.01
C CYS A 157 -35.39 14.77 9.17
N ARG A 158 -36.17 13.67 9.24
CA ARG A 158 -37.19 13.46 10.30
C ARG A 158 -36.69 12.62 11.48
N PHE A 159 -35.45 12.12 11.42
CA PHE A 159 -34.93 11.12 12.37
C PHE A 159 -34.16 11.74 13.55
N GLY A 160 -33.84 13.03 13.52
CA GLY A 160 -33.10 13.71 14.58
C GLY A 160 -31.79 12.97 14.92
N ALA A 161 -31.49 12.83 16.22
CA ALA A 161 -30.31 12.10 16.70
C ALA A 161 -30.31 10.59 16.35
N ASN A 162 -31.44 10.01 15.96
CA ASN A 162 -31.55 8.59 15.58
C ASN A 162 -31.36 8.35 14.07
N CYS A 163 -30.75 9.29 13.34
CA CYS A 163 -30.44 9.08 11.93
C CYS A 163 -29.29 8.07 11.75
N ARG A 164 -29.36 7.26 10.70
CA ARG A 164 -28.29 6.31 10.32
C ARG A 164 -27.01 7.01 9.81
N LEU A 165 -27.16 8.25 9.34
CA LEU A 165 -26.10 9.10 8.81
C LEU A 165 -25.85 10.24 9.81
N SER A 166 -24.62 10.77 9.86
CA SER A 166 -24.30 11.86 10.80
C SER A 166 -25.11 13.13 10.49
N HIS A 167 -25.43 13.91 11.52
CA HIS A 167 -25.94 15.28 11.39
C HIS A 167 -24.82 16.32 11.64
N GLY A 168 -23.57 15.88 11.68
CA GLY A 168 -22.44 16.64 12.20
C GLY A 168 -22.40 16.66 13.74
N PHE A 169 -21.36 17.30 14.26
CA PHE A 169 -21.07 17.47 15.69
C PHE A 169 -20.95 18.96 16.01
N ASP A 170 -21.51 19.36 17.14
CA ASP A 170 -21.48 20.74 17.61
C ASP A 170 -20.26 20.95 18.51
N VAL A 171 -19.34 21.79 18.04
CA VAL A 171 -18.01 21.98 18.61
C VAL A 171 -17.74 23.48 18.78
N PRO A 172 -17.32 23.97 19.95
CA PRO A 172 -16.95 25.37 20.14
C PRO A 172 -15.80 25.78 19.22
N LEU A 173 -15.88 26.98 18.62
CA LEU A 173 -14.85 27.51 17.71
C LEU A 173 -13.45 27.54 18.38
N SER A 174 -13.41 27.87 19.67
CA SER A 174 -12.18 27.87 20.49
C SER A 174 -11.52 26.50 20.69
N SER A 175 -12.19 25.41 20.35
CA SER A 175 -11.66 24.04 20.45
C SER A 175 -11.22 23.43 19.11
N LEU A 176 -11.34 24.21 18.02
CA LEU A 176 -10.88 23.81 16.70
C LEU A 176 -9.38 24.09 16.54
N ARG A 177 -8.73 23.22 15.78
CA ARG A 177 -7.36 23.41 15.29
C ARG A 177 -7.38 23.65 13.79
N LYS A 178 -6.39 24.38 13.29
CA LYS A 178 -6.16 24.60 11.85
C LYS A 178 -5.97 23.24 11.16
N TYR A 179 -6.58 23.06 9.99
CA TYR A 179 -6.37 21.88 9.17
C TYR A 179 -5.00 21.93 8.49
N THR A 180 -4.17 20.91 8.72
CA THR A 180 -2.88 20.74 8.05
C THR A 180 -3.03 19.75 6.89
N PRO A 181 -2.97 20.19 5.62
CA PRO A 181 -3.02 19.28 4.49
C PRO A 181 -1.78 18.39 4.43
N THR A 182 -1.95 17.17 3.94
CA THR A 182 -0.83 16.28 3.57
C THR A 182 -0.10 16.84 2.37
N ILE A 183 1.19 17.09 2.52
CA ILE A 183 2.11 17.27 1.40
C ILE A 183 2.42 15.87 0.86
N TRP A 184 2.22 15.67 -0.44
CA TRP A 184 2.50 14.40 -1.12
C TRP A 184 3.76 14.53 -1.97
N ASP A 185 4.58 13.50 -1.97
CA ASP A 185 5.85 13.40 -2.70
C ASP A 185 6.13 11.94 -3.10
N GLU A 186 7.21 11.71 -3.85
CA GLU A 186 7.67 10.35 -4.17
C GLU A 186 8.14 9.56 -2.94
N SER A 187 8.58 10.22 -1.85
CA SER A 187 9.09 9.53 -0.65
C SER A 187 8.00 8.81 0.14
N LEU A 188 6.76 9.27 0.05
CA LEU A 188 5.58 8.64 0.66
C LEU A 188 5.09 7.38 -0.07
N VAL A 189 5.68 7.00 -1.22
CA VAL A 189 5.35 5.74 -1.91
C VAL A 189 5.63 4.53 -0.99
N GLY A 190 4.67 3.61 -0.92
CA GLY A 190 4.64 2.49 0.04
C GLY A 190 3.99 2.82 1.38
N SER A 191 3.55 4.07 1.61
CA SER A 191 2.81 4.44 2.83
C SER A 191 1.39 3.89 2.86
N ALA A 192 0.91 3.54 4.06
CA ALA A 192 -0.47 3.19 4.31
C ALA A 192 -1.34 4.44 4.43
N ILE A 193 -2.35 4.55 3.57
CA ILE A 193 -3.19 5.73 3.37
C ILE A 193 -4.68 5.36 3.48
N TRP A 194 -5.53 6.37 3.63
CA TRP A 194 -6.95 6.25 3.30
C TRP A 194 -7.17 6.83 1.91
N ALA A 195 -8.01 6.16 1.13
CA ALA A 195 -8.36 6.56 -0.23
C ALA A 195 -9.88 6.44 -0.46
N LEU A 196 -10.45 7.35 -1.24
CA LEU A 196 -11.83 7.21 -1.72
C LEU A 196 -11.91 6.13 -2.79
N SER A 197 -12.75 5.12 -2.56
CA SER A 197 -13.10 4.12 -3.58
C SER A 197 -14.20 4.66 -4.50
N ASP A 198 -14.12 4.36 -5.80
CA ASP A 198 -15.13 4.66 -6.85
C ASP A 198 -16.56 4.16 -6.52
N SER A 199 -16.72 3.41 -5.43
CA SER A 199 -18.01 3.18 -4.80
C SER A 199 -18.79 4.49 -4.60
N LYS A 200 -20.03 4.54 -5.11
CA LYS A 200 -20.92 5.72 -5.02
C LYS A 200 -21.35 6.12 -3.59
N VAL A 201 -20.76 5.49 -2.58
CA VAL A 201 -21.07 5.64 -1.16
C VAL A 201 -20.19 6.73 -0.51
N GLY A 202 -19.03 7.06 -1.11
CA GLY A 202 -18.13 8.09 -0.58
C GLY A 202 -17.41 7.69 0.72
N ILE A 203 -17.25 6.39 0.95
CA ILE A 203 -16.54 5.83 2.11
C ILE A 203 -15.06 5.70 1.78
N TRP A 204 -14.22 6.16 2.69
CA TRP A 204 -12.77 6.02 2.62
C TRP A 204 -12.34 4.63 3.07
N ARG A 205 -11.46 3.99 2.28
CA ARG A 205 -10.93 2.64 2.55
C ARG A 205 -9.42 2.68 2.70
N LYS A 206 -8.87 1.69 3.39
CA LYS A 206 -7.41 1.57 3.56
C LYS A 206 -6.78 1.16 2.23
N ALA A 207 -5.70 1.84 1.87
CA ALA A 207 -4.93 1.59 0.66
C ALA A 207 -3.44 1.81 0.92
N GLU A 208 -2.61 1.42 -0.04
CA GLU A 208 -1.17 1.71 -0.08
C GLU A 208 -0.89 2.55 -1.33
N LEU A 209 -0.03 3.57 -1.21
CA LEU A 209 0.40 4.39 -2.34
C LEU A 209 1.44 3.61 -3.16
N GLU A 210 1.11 3.21 -4.39
CA GLU A 210 1.99 2.40 -5.26
C GLU A 210 2.93 3.28 -6.08
N LEU A 211 2.42 4.41 -6.59
CA LEU A 211 3.17 5.40 -7.37
C LEU A 211 2.62 6.79 -7.08
N TRP A 212 3.47 7.81 -7.15
CA TRP A 212 3.10 9.22 -7.14
C TRP A 212 3.53 9.88 -8.46
N ASP A 213 2.79 10.90 -8.89
CA ASP A 213 3.01 11.65 -10.13
C ASP A 213 2.94 13.14 -9.78
N ASP A 214 4.10 13.79 -9.63
CA ASP A 214 4.21 15.20 -9.24
C ASP A 214 3.65 16.17 -10.30
N GLU A 215 3.76 15.82 -11.59
CA GLU A 215 3.26 16.66 -12.69
C GLU A 215 1.72 16.69 -12.70
N LEU A 216 1.09 15.54 -12.49
CA LEU A 216 -0.38 15.41 -12.48
C LEU A 216 -0.98 15.57 -11.08
N ARG A 217 -0.16 15.60 -10.01
CA ARG A 217 -0.58 15.56 -8.60
C ARG A 217 -1.57 14.42 -8.30
N MET A 218 -1.27 13.24 -8.86
CA MET A 218 -2.10 12.04 -8.72
C MET A 218 -1.29 10.84 -8.20
N GLY A 219 -1.83 10.18 -7.18
CA GLY A 219 -1.31 8.90 -6.69
C GLY A 219 -2.00 7.73 -7.37
N GLN A 220 -1.25 6.70 -7.74
CA GLN A 220 -1.79 5.37 -7.98
C GLN A 220 -1.83 4.63 -6.65
N VAL A 221 -3.02 4.22 -6.22
CA VAL A 221 -3.26 3.55 -4.94
C VAL A 221 -3.74 2.13 -5.15
N VAL A 222 -3.40 1.23 -4.24
CA VAL A 222 -3.90 -0.16 -4.20
C VAL A 222 -4.71 -0.36 -2.93
N PHE A 223 -6.00 -0.68 -3.06
CA PHE A 223 -6.89 -0.92 -1.91
C PHE A 223 -6.56 -2.23 -1.20
N SER A 224 -6.39 -2.18 0.12
CA SER A 224 -6.00 -3.35 0.93
C SER A 224 -7.07 -4.46 0.96
N ASP A 225 -8.35 -4.13 0.74
CA ASP A 225 -9.46 -5.09 0.83
C ASP A 225 -9.54 -6.02 -0.40
N ASP A 226 -9.54 -5.41 -1.59
CA ASP A 226 -9.85 -6.09 -2.87
C ASP A 226 -8.61 -6.26 -3.77
N GLY A 227 -7.48 -5.61 -3.45
CA GLY A 227 -6.31 -5.51 -4.33
C GLY A 227 -6.54 -4.70 -5.61
N SER A 228 -7.68 -4.02 -5.75
CA SER A 228 -7.97 -3.13 -6.88
C SER A 228 -7.10 -1.88 -6.81
N SER A 229 -6.58 -1.42 -7.94
CA SER A 229 -5.87 -0.15 -8.04
C SER A 229 -6.71 0.96 -8.67
N ALA A 230 -6.48 2.20 -8.24
CA ALA A 230 -7.13 3.41 -8.76
C ALA A 230 -6.10 4.55 -8.86
N LYS A 231 -6.34 5.53 -9.74
CA LYS A 231 -5.58 6.78 -9.79
C LYS A 231 -6.42 7.90 -9.20
N LEU A 232 -5.92 8.53 -8.14
CA LEU A 232 -6.65 9.50 -7.32
C LEU A 232 -5.84 10.78 -7.16
N GLY A 233 -6.52 11.93 -7.17
CA GLY A 233 -5.91 13.21 -6.82
C GLY A 233 -5.77 13.40 -5.30
N ILE A 234 -5.00 14.42 -4.90
CA ILE A 234 -4.72 14.78 -3.50
C ILE A 234 -5.98 14.76 -2.61
N GLU A 235 -7.10 15.33 -3.07
CA GLU A 235 -8.33 15.45 -2.26
C GLU A 235 -9.03 14.10 -1.96
N ALA A 236 -8.67 13.05 -2.71
CA ALA A 236 -9.22 11.71 -2.57
C ALA A 236 -8.26 10.75 -1.82
N MET A 237 -7.18 11.28 -1.24
CA MET A 237 -6.18 10.54 -0.48
C MET A 237 -5.82 11.28 0.82
N THR A 238 -5.47 10.54 1.88
CA THR A 238 -4.87 11.12 3.11
C THR A 238 -4.02 10.07 3.81
N LEU A 239 -3.03 10.48 4.62
CA LEU A 239 -2.23 9.54 5.40
C LEU A 239 -3.10 8.88 6.49
N SER A 240 -2.86 7.59 6.76
CA SER A 240 -3.63 6.86 7.79
C SER A 240 -3.32 7.29 9.24
N ALA A 241 -2.33 8.16 9.43
CA ALA A 241 -1.80 8.57 10.73
C ALA A 241 -2.70 9.55 11.53
N TYR A 242 -3.65 10.26 10.91
CA TYR A 242 -4.33 11.39 11.57
C TYR A 242 -5.41 11.05 12.61
N ALA A 243 -5.54 9.78 13.02
CA ALA A 243 -6.35 9.37 14.17
C ALA A 243 -5.50 9.24 15.46
N GLN A 244 -4.59 10.19 15.69
CA GLN A 244 -3.71 10.22 16.86
C GLN A 244 -4.53 10.37 18.16
N LYS A 245 -4.16 9.56 19.15
CA LYS A 245 -4.62 9.67 20.54
C LYS A 245 -3.46 10.15 21.40
N ASN A 246 -2.99 11.36 21.12
CA ASN A 246 -2.01 12.07 21.97
C ASN A 246 -2.71 13.26 22.62
N ASP A 247 -2.96 13.16 23.93
CA ASP A 247 -2.91 14.31 24.84
C ASP A 247 -1.43 14.43 25.30
N GLU A 248 -0.53 14.64 24.35
CA GLU A 248 0.89 14.97 24.58
C GLU A 248 1.10 16.33 23.91
N GLU A 249 0.68 17.37 24.63
CA GLU A 249 1.10 18.74 24.37
C GLU A 249 2.57 18.89 24.81
N GLU A 250 3.32 19.70 24.07
CA GLU A 250 4.38 20.59 24.57
C GLU A 250 5.02 20.22 25.92
N SER A 251 6.19 19.56 25.90
CA SER A 251 7.09 19.53 27.06
C SER A 251 8.35 20.32 26.76
N ASP A 252 8.35 21.55 27.26
CA ASP A 252 9.53 22.40 27.38
C ASP A 252 10.58 21.78 28.33
N SER A 253 11.81 22.29 28.28
CA SER A 253 12.99 21.62 28.84
C SER A 253 13.30 22.01 30.29
N SER A 254 13.32 21.05 31.24
CA SER A 254 14.25 21.13 32.39
C SER A 254 14.41 19.91 33.29
N SER A 255 15.67 19.67 33.66
CA SER A 255 16.19 19.21 34.96
C SER A 255 15.98 17.76 35.45
N GLU A 256 17.14 17.11 35.65
CA GLU A 256 17.37 15.91 36.44
C GLU A 256 16.81 15.99 37.88
N GLN A 257 16.21 14.89 38.35
CA GLN A 257 16.39 14.47 39.76
C GLN A 257 16.07 12.99 39.98
N TYR A 258 17.02 12.29 40.59
CA TYR A 258 16.82 10.98 41.20
C TYR A 258 15.85 11.09 42.40
N ASP A 259 14.94 10.13 42.54
CA ASP A 259 14.61 9.60 43.87
C ASP A 259 14.36 8.08 43.79
N SER A 260 14.63 7.37 44.88
CA SER A 260 14.89 5.93 44.91
C SER A 260 14.45 5.29 46.24
N SER A 261 13.28 4.66 46.25
CA SER A 261 12.84 3.54 47.13
C SER A 261 11.39 3.18 46.73
N ASP A 262 10.76 2.07 47.12
CA ASP A 262 10.99 1.17 48.24
C ASP A 262 10.51 -0.28 47.92
N TYR A 263 10.74 -1.24 48.81
CA TYR A 263 10.38 -2.67 48.70
C TYR A 263 8.83 -2.90 48.65
N ASP A 264 8.24 -4.05 48.27
CA ASP A 264 8.53 -5.48 48.48
C ASP A 264 7.75 -6.35 47.45
N GLU A 265 8.15 -7.61 47.23
CA GLU A 265 7.40 -8.83 47.62
C GLU A 265 8.16 -10.12 47.21
N ASP A 266 7.96 -11.20 47.96
CA ASP A 266 8.93 -12.29 48.15
C ASP A 266 8.61 -13.60 47.38
N SER A 267 9.66 -14.34 47.03
CA SER A 267 9.70 -15.82 46.92
C SER A 267 8.95 -16.59 45.80
N PRO A 268 9.31 -17.87 45.51
CA PRO A 268 10.60 -18.56 45.73
C PRO A 268 11.10 -19.52 44.61
N GLN A 269 12.40 -19.87 44.71
CA GLN A 269 13.12 -21.08 44.23
C GLN A 269 12.92 -21.67 42.81
N GLY A 270 14.05 -21.86 42.11
CA GLY A 270 14.17 -22.93 41.10
C GLY A 270 15.43 -22.92 40.22
N LEU A 271 16.46 -23.71 40.59
CA LEU A 271 17.52 -24.30 39.74
C LEU A 271 18.24 -23.34 38.73
N GLY A 272 19.53 -23.01 38.85
CA GLY A 272 20.63 -23.91 39.18
C GLY A 272 21.39 -24.36 37.93
N PHE A 273 22.10 -23.46 37.25
CA PHE A 273 23.16 -23.81 36.29
C PHE A 273 24.35 -22.85 36.36
N LEU A 274 25.54 -23.40 36.17
CA LEU A 274 26.82 -22.77 36.47
C LEU A 274 27.32 -21.91 35.30
N GLU A 275 27.59 -20.65 35.61
CA GLU A 275 28.69 -19.81 35.12
C GLU A 275 29.28 -20.10 33.72
N SER A 276 29.02 -19.19 32.79
CA SER A 276 29.92 -18.90 31.67
C SER A 276 29.86 -17.41 31.37
N THR A 277 30.87 -16.68 31.87
CA THR A 277 31.03 -15.24 31.63
C THR A 277 31.13 -14.95 30.13
N PRO A 278 30.27 -14.07 29.56
CA PRO A 278 30.47 -13.59 28.20
C PRO A 278 31.70 -12.66 28.16
N PRO A 279 32.53 -12.70 27.10
CA PRO A 279 33.53 -11.68 26.89
C PRO A 279 32.85 -10.32 26.68
N LYS A 280 33.48 -9.26 27.21
CA LYS A 280 33.02 -7.87 27.07
C LYS A 280 33.17 -7.38 25.62
N GLY A 281 32.24 -7.78 24.75
CA GLY A 281 31.95 -7.08 23.50
C GLY A 281 30.77 -6.14 23.73
N GLY A 282 30.94 -4.86 23.41
CA GLY A 282 29.89 -3.85 23.60
C GLY A 282 28.62 -4.17 22.81
N VAL A 283 27.48 -3.66 23.29
CA VAL A 283 26.24 -3.65 22.52
C VAL A 283 26.48 -2.80 21.28
N GLN A 284 26.43 -3.40 20.09
CA GLN A 284 26.52 -2.67 18.82
C GLN A 284 25.18 -1.98 18.55
N THR A 285 25.08 -0.73 19.00
CA THR A 285 23.98 0.21 18.70
C THR A 285 23.71 0.36 17.21
N GLU A 286 24.74 0.19 16.38
CA GLU A 286 24.69 0.20 14.91
C GLU A 286 23.62 -0.74 14.32
N THR A 287 23.39 -1.91 14.95
CA THR A 287 22.52 -2.96 14.40
C THR A 287 21.03 -2.62 14.41
N ALA A 288 20.58 -1.65 15.22
CA ALA A 288 19.18 -1.20 15.23
C ALA A 288 18.74 -0.57 13.89
N ILE A 289 19.69 -0.06 13.10
CA ILE A 289 19.45 0.54 11.78
C ILE A 289 19.48 -0.54 10.67
N PHE A 290 20.15 -1.67 10.92
CA PHE A 290 20.41 -2.70 9.90
C PHE A 290 19.15 -3.38 9.34
N ALA A 291 18.13 -3.64 10.17
CA ALA A 291 16.90 -4.25 9.69
C ALA A 291 15.63 -3.90 10.49
N LYS A 292 14.55 -3.54 9.77
CA LYS A 292 13.23 -3.15 10.33
C LYS A 292 12.58 -4.20 11.26
N TRP A 293 13.01 -5.46 11.21
CA TRP A 293 12.52 -6.52 12.12
C TRP A 293 13.27 -6.59 13.47
N GLU A 294 14.44 -5.95 13.60
CA GLU A 294 15.19 -5.90 14.87
C GLU A 294 14.49 -5.07 15.92
N ASN A 295 13.80 -4.00 15.50
CA ASN A 295 12.91 -3.18 16.32
C ASN A 295 11.87 -4.01 17.11
N HIS A 296 11.44 -5.14 16.56
CA HIS A 296 10.47 -6.05 17.20
C HIS A 296 11.09 -7.25 17.92
N THR A 297 12.39 -7.50 17.74
CA THR A 297 13.10 -8.68 18.32
C THR A 297 14.20 -8.32 19.31
N ARG A 298 14.38 -7.04 19.65
CA ARG A 298 15.28 -6.55 20.72
C ARG A 298 16.71 -7.11 20.62
N GLY A 299 17.25 -7.18 19.40
CA GLY A 299 18.59 -7.71 19.11
C GLY A 299 18.75 -9.24 19.21
N MET A 300 17.69 -10.01 19.49
CA MET A 300 17.80 -11.47 19.60
C MET A 300 18.13 -12.14 18.25
N ALA A 301 17.54 -11.66 17.16
CA ALA A 301 17.73 -12.28 15.85
C ALA A 301 18.99 -11.77 15.12
N SER A 302 19.48 -10.54 15.34
CA SER A 302 20.85 -10.15 14.97
C SER A 302 21.89 -11.04 15.65
N LYS A 303 21.75 -11.25 16.97
CA LYS A 303 22.61 -12.15 17.73
C LYS A 303 22.56 -13.60 17.21
N MET A 304 21.39 -14.08 16.77
CA MET A 304 21.27 -15.38 16.12
C MET A 304 21.95 -15.40 14.74
N MET A 305 21.76 -14.39 13.90
CA MET A 305 22.40 -14.30 12.58
C MET A 305 23.93 -14.25 12.70
N ALA A 306 24.47 -13.45 13.62
CA ALA A 306 25.90 -13.36 13.89
C ALA A 306 26.48 -14.72 14.33
N ASN A 307 25.78 -15.45 15.21
CA ASN A 307 26.15 -16.82 15.58
C ASN A 307 26.11 -17.81 14.42
N MET A 308 25.26 -17.57 13.41
CA MET A 308 25.19 -18.34 12.16
C MET A 308 26.20 -17.86 11.08
N GLY A 309 27.11 -16.95 11.44
CA GLY A 309 28.17 -16.45 10.57
C GLY A 309 27.80 -15.24 9.72
N TYR A 310 26.68 -14.56 9.99
CA TYR A 310 26.36 -13.30 9.34
C TYR A 310 27.40 -12.22 9.70
N ARG A 311 27.79 -11.43 8.70
CA ARG A 311 28.60 -10.22 8.83
C ARG A 311 28.02 -9.17 7.92
N GLU A 312 28.01 -7.92 8.36
CA GLU A 312 27.54 -6.80 7.54
C GLU A 312 28.31 -6.75 6.21
N GLY A 313 27.57 -6.62 5.10
CA GLY A 313 28.13 -6.71 3.74
C GLY A 313 28.54 -8.10 3.25
N MET A 314 28.31 -9.18 4.02
CA MET A 314 28.52 -10.58 3.59
C MET A 314 27.25 -11.42 3.72
N GLY A 315 27.14 -12.47 2.90
CA GLY A 315 26.01 -13.39 2.97
C GLY A 315 26.03 -14.29 4.20
N LEU A 316 24.87 -14.75 4.65
CA LEU A 316 24.75 -15.67 5.80
C LEU A 316 25.57 -16.96 5.61
N GLY A 317 26.37 -17.32 6.62
CA GLY A 317 27.14 -18.56 6.69
C GLY A 317 28.60 -18.33 7.11
N ALA A 318 29.25 -19.35 7.68
CA ALA A 318 30.57 -19.24 8.31
C ALA A 318 31.72 -18.70 7.42
N SER A 319 31.54 -18.70 6.10
CA SER A 319 32.48 -18.19 5.09
C SER A 319 31.90 -17.05 4.22
N GLY A 320 30.75 -16.46 4.61
CA GLY A 320 30.12 -15.37 3.86
C GLY A 320 29.35 -15.80 2.60
N GLN A 321 29.08 -17.10 2.43
CA GLN A 321 28.58 -17.73 1.19
C GLN A 321 27.11 -17.46 0.84
N GLY A 322 26.33 -16.82 1.72
CA GLY A 322 24.93 -16.50 1.45
C GLY A 322 24.75 -15.53 0.27
N LEU A 323 23.55 -15.51 -0.31
CA LEU A 323 23.20 -14.54 -1.33
C LEU A 323 22.96 -13.17 -0.67
N LEU A 324 23.72 -12.16 -1.09
CA LEU A 324 23.57 -10.77 -0.63
C LEU A 324 22.35 -10.08 -1.25
N ASP A 325 22.16 -10.26 -2.56
CA ASP A 325 21.10 -9.61 -3.29
C ASP A 325 19.74 -10.32 -3.09
N PRO A 326 18.64 -9.58 -2.84
CA PRO A 326 17.31 -10.15 -2.81
C PRO A 326 16.98 -10.93 -4.10
N ILE A 327 16.42 -12.14 -3.96
CA ILE A 327 16.04 -12.97 -5.10
C ILE A 327 14.99 -12.22 -5.95
N SER A 328 15.39 -11.71 -7.11
CA SER A 328 14.50 -10.90 -7.95
C SER A 328 13.28 -11.67 -8.45
N VAL A 329 12.10 -11.38 -7.87
CA VAL A 329 10.83 -11.98 -8.27
C VAL A 329 10.27 -11.25 -9.49
N LYS A 330 10.36 -11.89 -10.66
CA LYS A 330 9.71 -11.39 -11.88
C LYS A 330 8.23 -11.74 -11.87
N VAL A 331 7.40 -10.79 -11.46
CA VAL A 331 5.93 -10.91 -11.53
C VAL A 331 5.51 -11.07 -13.00
N LEU A 332 4.94 -12.23 -13.34
CA LEU A 332 4.38 -12.50 -14.66
C LEU A 332 3.01 -11.83 -14.81
N LYS A 333 2.57 -11.61 -16.06
CA LYS A 333 1.24 -11.05 -16.31
C LYS A 333 0.16 -12.02 -15.81
N PRO A 334 -0.97 -11.52 -15.28
CA PRO A 334 -2.05 -12.38 -14.81
C PRO A 334 -2.53 -13.33 -15.92
N LYS A 335 -2.75 -14.60 -15.56
CA LYS A 335 -3.08 -15.74 -16.45
C LYS A 335 -1.94 -16.26 -17.34
N GLN A 336 -0.68 -15.90 -17.08
CA GLN A 336 0.50 -16.46 -17.74
C GLN A 336 1.15 -17.54 -16.85
N SER A 337 1.42 -18.74 -17.40
CA SER A 337 2.04 -19.85 -16.65
C SER A 337 3.55 -19.68 -16.47
N LEU A 338 4.11 -20.34 -15.46
CA LEU A 338 5.56 -20.37 -15.21
C LEU A 338 6.35 -20.94 -16.40
N ASP A 339 5.78 -21.88 -17.16
CA ASP A 339 6.38 -22.45 -18.37
C ASP A 339 6.77 -21.35 -19.39
N HIS A 340 5.95 -20.29 -19.53
CA HIS A 340 6.26 -19.18 -20.43
C HIS A 340 7.46 -18.34 -19.92
N ALA A 341 7.75 -18.33 -18.62
CA ALA A 341 8.96 -17.67 -18.11
C ALA A 341 10.21 -18.40 -18.63
N PHE A 342 10.24 -19.74 -18.52
CA PHE A 342 11.32 -20.58 -19.01
C PHE A 342 11.48 -20.51 -20.54
N GLU A 343 10.38 -20.63 -21.31
CA GLU A 343 10.43 -20.47 -22.77
C GLU A 343 10.98 -19.10 -23.19
N SER A 344 10.71 -18.04 -22.41
CA SER A 344 11.25 -16.70 -22.68
C SER A 344 12.73 -16.53 -22.37
N GLN A 345 13.31 -17.42 -21.55
CA GLN A 345 14.75 -17.50 -21.28
C GLN A 345 15.48 -18.29 -22.37
N GLU A 346 15.00 -19.50 -22.72
CA GLU A 346 15.56 -20.28 -23.85
C GLU A 346 15.55 -19.48 -25.16
N ASN A 347 14.47 -18.71 -25.42
CA ASN A 347 14.36 -17.86 -26.60
C ASN A 347 15.30 -16.63 -26.61
N LYS A 348 15.90 -16.28 -25.48
CA LYS A 348 16.92 -15.22 -25.35
C LYS A 348 18.33 -15.79 -25.53
N GLU A 349 18.64 -16.89 -24.87
CA GLU A 349 19.94 -17.59 -25.01
C GLU A 349 20.16 -18.07 -26.46
N GLY A 350 19.11 -18.49 -27.16
CA GLY A 350 19.19 -18.88 -28.58
C GLY A 350 19.28 -17.75 -29.62
N LYS A 351 19.50 -16.48 -29.25
CA LYS A 351 19.45 -15.34 -30.20
C LYS A 351 20.66 -14.39 -30.23
N GLU A 352 21.78 -14.75 -29.62
CA GLU A 352 23.05 -14.07 -29.88
C GLU A 352 23.77 -14.65 -31.10
N SER A 353 23.34 -14.20 -32.30
CA SER A 353 24.15 -14.01 -33.52
C SER A 353 23.29 -14.11 -34.79
N GLN A 354 22.99 -12.97 -35.42
CA GLN A 354 23.13 -12.80 -36.87
C GLN A 354 22.86 -11.35 -37.27
N VAL A 355 23.95 -10.64 -37.59
CA VAL A 355 23.91 -9.31 -38.24
C VAL A 355 23.31 -9.46 -39.64
N LYS A 356 22.01 -9.19 -39.79
CA LYS A 356 21.33 -9.23 -41.10
C LYS A 356 21.42 -7.90 -41.82
N LYS A 357 22.32 -7.85 -42.81
CA LYS A 357 22.56 -6.74 -43.73
C LYS A 357 21.24 -6.22 -44.33
N LYS A 358 21.09 -4.89 -44.36
CA LYS A 358 19.89 -4.19 -44.87
C LYS A 358 19.71 -4.44 -46.36
N SER A 359 18.85 -5.38 -46.76
CA SER A 359 18.41 -5.49 -48.16
C SER A 359 17.38 -4.40 -48.48
N ARG A 360 17.60 -3.67 -49.58
CA ARG A 360 16.83 -2.49 -49.98
C ARG A 360 15.50 -2.88 -50.62
N GLY A 361 14.58 -3.46 -49.83
CA GLY A 361 13.24 -3.87 -50.23
C GLY A 361 12.16 -3.21 -49.36
N GLY A 362 11.30 -2.40 -49.98
CA GLY A 362 10.45 -1.42 -49.29
C GLY A 362 9.58 -1.93 -48.15
N LYS A 363 9.52 -1.13 -47.07
CA LYS A 363 8.74 -1.31 -45.83
C LYS A 363 7.35 -1.93 -46.06
N ARG A 364 6.57 -1.38 -47.01
CA ARG A 364 5.24 -1.88 -47.44
C ARG A 364 5.18 -3.39 -47.77
N LYS A 365 6.21 -4.00 -48.36
CA LYS A 365 6.20 -5.44 -48.70
C LYS A 365 6.47 -6.33 -47.48
N ARG A 366 7.21 -5.82 -46.49
CA ARG A 366 7.43 -6.48 -45.19
C ARG A 366 6.17 -6.42 -44.34
N ASP A 367 5.57 -5.24 -44.23
CA ASP A 367 4.36 -5.01 -43.44
C ASP A 367 3.17 -5.80 -43.99
N LYS A 368 3.00 -5.86 -45.33
CA LYS A 368 1.98 -6.72 -45.96
C LYS A 368 2.20 -8.21 -45.66
N LYS A 369 3.45 -8.68 -45.53
CA LYS A 369 3.78 -10.07 -45.20
C LYS A 369 3.55 -10.35 -43.70
N PHE A 370 3.86 -9.40 -42.83
CA PHE A 370 3.58 -9.49 -41.38
C PHE A 370 2.07 -9.47 -41.10
N ALA A 371 1.32 -8.57 -41.73
CA ALA A 371 -0.14 -8.51 -41.62
C ALA A 371 -0.82 -9.77 -42.19
N ALA A 372 -0.31 -10.35 -43.28
CA ALA A 372 -0.79 -11.62 -43.81
C ALA A 372 -0.51 -12.79 -42.85
N ALA A 373 0.68 -12.84 -42.24
CA ALA A 373 1.01 -13.85 -41.23
C ALA A 373 0.14 -13.72 -39.97
N ALA A 374 -0.09 -12.49 -39.48
CA ALA A 374 -0.98 -12.24 -38.35
C ALA A 374 -2.44 -12.62 -38.64
N ARG A 375 -2.93 -12.37 -39.86
CA ARG A 375 -4.26 -12.84 -40.29
C ARG A 375 -4.33 -14.36 -40.44
N ALA A 376 -3.27 -15.01 -40.93
CA ALA A 376 -3.20 -16.46 -41.02
C ALA A 376 -3.10 -17.15 -39.65
N ALA A 377 -2.48 -16.49 -38.66
CA ALA A 377 -2.49 -16.95 -37.26
C ALA A 377 -3.90 -16.82 -36.66
N LYS A 378 -4.55 -15.66 -36.79
CA LYS A 378 -5.94 -15.44 -36.36
C LYS A 378 -6.99 -16.31 -37.09
N ALA A 379 -6.66 -16.87 -38.25
CA ALA A 379 -7.50 -17.84 -38.96
C ALA A 379 -7.22 -19.30 -38.56
N LYS A 380 -6.17 -19.55 -37.77
CA LYS A 380 -5.87 -20.85 -37.13
C LYS A 380 -6.24 -20.90 -35.66
N GLU A 381 -6.29 -19.75 -35.00
CA GLU A 381 -7.07 -19.60 -33.76
C GLU A 381 -8.56 -19.75 -34.13
N GLU A 382 -9.11 -20.94 -33.91
CA GLU A 382 -10.57 -21.11 -33.94
C GLU A 382 -11.19 -20.12 -32.94
N PRO A 383 -12.29 -19.42 -33.31
CA PRO A 383 -12.96 -18.52 -32.39
C PRO A 383 -13.44 -19.34 -31.19
N ARG A 384 -12.88 -19.06 -30.01
CA ARG A 384 -13.38 -19.64 -28.76
C ARG A 384 -14.89 -19.40 -28.68
N PRO A 385 -15.71 -20.39 -28.33
CA PRO A 385 -17.15 -20.24 -28.31
C PRO A 385 -17.52 -19.10 -27.34
N ASP A 386 -18.09 -18.05 -27.90
CA ASP A 386 -18.60 -16.90 -27.15
C ASP A 386 -19.82 -17.35 -26.32
N VAL A 387 -20.08 -16.65 -25.22
CA VAL A 387 -21.18 -16.98 -24.30
C VAL A 387 -22.52 -17.00 -25.05
N PHE A 388 -22.68 -16.10 -26.04
CA PHE A 388 -23.85 -16.07 -26.92
C PHE A 388 -23.92 -17.25 -27.90
N THR A 389 -22.79 -17.81 -28.34
CA THR A 389 -22.83 -19.06 -29.14
C THR A 389 -23.22 -20.26 -28.29
N LEU A 390 -22.81 -20.28 -27.02
CA LEU A 390 -23.24 -21.32 -26.08
C LEU A 390 -24.75 -21.23 -25.78
N ILE A 391 -25.28 -20.03 -25.56
CA ILE A 391 -26.72 -19.77 -25.35
C ILE A 391 -27.52 -20.14 -26.61
N ASN A 392 -27.07 -19.73 -27.79
CA ASN A 392 -27.75 -20.06 -29.06
C ASN A 392 -27.76 -21.58 -29.32
N ASN A 393 -26.69 -22.30 -28.98
CA ASN A 393 -26.65 -23.76 -29.07
C ASN A 393 -27.57 -24.43 -28.03
N GLN A 394 -27.68 -23.90 -26.81
CA GLN A 394 -28.58 -24.43 -25.78
C GLN A 394 -30.06 -24.18 -26.10
N LEU A 395 -30.39 -23.04 -26.72
CA LEU A 395 -31.74 -22.75 -27.21
C LEU A 395 -32.09 -23.58 -28.45
N ALA A 396 -31.17 -23.73 -29.41
CA ALA A 396 -31.37 -24.58 -30.58
C ALA A 396 -31.59 -26.06 -30.18
N ASN A 397 -30.78 -26.59 -29.26
CA ASN A 397 -30.89 -27.98 -28.79
C ASN A 397 -32.18 -28.26 -28.00
N HIS A 398 -32.93 -27.24 -27.56
CA HIS A 398 -34.26 -27.43 -26.97
C HIS A 398 -35.38 -27.59 -28.01
N GLY A 399 -35.13 -27.25 -29.28
CA GLY A 399 -36.08 -27.47 -30.39
C GLY A 399 -36.13 -28.91 -30.89
N ASP A 400 -34.98 -29.61 -30.92
CA ASP A 400 -34.85 -30.96 -31.49
C ASP A 400 -35.09 -32.11 -30.49
N ALA A 401 -35.40 -31.80 -29.23
CA ALA A 401 -35.63 -32.80 -28.17
C ALA A 401 -36.93 -33.63 -28.32
N LEU A 402 -37.63 -33.55 -29.46
CA LEU A 402 -38.89 -34.25 -29.73
C LEU A 402 -38.87 -35.22 -30.93
N ASN A 403 -37.74 -35.41 -31.63
CA ASN A 403 -37.65 -36.39 -32.72
C ASN A 403 -36.41 -37.29 -32.60
N GLY A 404 -36.62 -38.54 -32.19
CA GLY A 404 -35.55 -39.52 -32.13
C GLY A 404 -35.28 -40.19 -33.47
N ARG A 405 -34.03 -40.07 -33.99
CA ARG A 405 -33.24 -41.18 -34.58
C ARG A 405 -31.83 -40.75 -34.99
N SER A 406 -30.83 -41.39 -34.36
CA SER A 406 -29.48 -41.71 -34.87
C SER A 406 -28.66 -40.67 -35.66
N ALA A 407 -27.52 -40.27 -35.09
CA ALA A 407 -26.29 -40.01 -35.85
C ALA A 407 -25.06 -40.55 -35.09
N LYS A 408 -24.74 -41.83 -35.31
CA LYS A 408 -23.57 -42.50 -34.72
C LYS A 408 -22.32 -42.16 -35.55
N THR A 409 -21.74 -40.98 -35.36
CA THR A 409 -20.55 -40.56 -36.12
C THR A 409 -19.32 -41.35 -35.67
N GLN A 410 -19.07 -42.49 -36.33
CA GLN A 410 -17.81 -43.21 -36.22
C GLN A 410 -16.66 -42.30 -36.66
N ARG A 411 -15.68 -42.09 -35.78
CA ARG A 411 -14.30 -41.83 -36.23
C ARG A 411 -13.52 -43.13 -36.17
N HIS A 412 -13.48 -43.84 -37.31
CA HIS A 412 -12.45 -44.84 -37.55
C HIS A 412 -11.08 -44.14 -37.52
N LYS A 413 -10.23 -44.51 -36.55
CA LYS A 413 -8.78 -44.43 -36.75
C LYS A 413 -8.07 -45.55 -35.98
N SER A 414 -7.74 -46.58 -36.77
CA SER A 414 -6.63 -47.54 -36.63
C SER A 414 -6.35 -48.25 -35.29
N SER A 415 -6.30 -49.59 -35.41
CA SER A 415 -5.41 -50.54 -34.71
C SER A 415 -5.49 -50.66 -33.19
N GLY A 416 -5.51 -51.92 -32.73
CA GLY A 416 -5.44 -52.25 -31.31
C GLY A 416 -4.07 -51.95 -30.72
N GLU A 417 -3.96 -50.83 -30.02
CA GLU A 417 -3.14 -50.70 -28.82
C GLU A 417 -4.08 -50.33 -27.67
N GLU A 418 -3.94 -50.99 -26.54
CA GLU A 418 -4.61 -50.58 -25.31
C GLU A 418 -4.25 -49.12 -25.03
N LYS A 419 -5.23 -48.21 -24.95
CA LYS A 419 -4.97 -46.82 -24.56
C LYS A 419 -4.17 -46.82 -23.26
N LYS A 420 -2.93 -46.36 -23.33
CA LYS A 420 -2.02 -46.30 -22.18
C LYS A 420 -2.48 -45.14 -21.29
N VAL A 421 -3.45 -45.41 -20.42
CA VAL A 421 -3.87 -44.52 -19.33
C VAL A 421 -2.62 -44.19 -18.52
N ASN A 422 -2.29 -42.90 -18.46
CA ASN A 422 -1.14 -42.37 -17.74
C ASN A 422 -1.57 -41.84 -16.38
N ARG A 423 -0.60 -41.60 -15.50
CA ARG A 423 -0.86 -41.00 -14.17
C ARG A 423 -1.53 -39.60 -14.24
N ARG A 424 -1.43 -38.91 -15.39
CA ARG A 424 -2.15 -37.65 -15.67
C ARG A 424 -3.63 -37.86 -15.98
N ASP A 425 -3.98 -38.98 -16.63
CA ASP A 425 -5.35 -39.29 -17.01
C ASP A 425 -6.18 -39.72 -15.79
N LEU A 426 -5.54 -40.30 -14.76
CA LEU A 426 -6.19 -40.58 -13.46
C LEU A 426 -6.71 -39.30 -12.79
N VAL A 427 -5.94 -38.21 -12.83
CA VAL A 427 -6.35 -36.92 -12.27
C VAL A 427 -7.60 -36.38 -12.97
N ALA A 428 -7.73 -36.56 -14.29
CA ALA A 428 -8.96 -36.18 -14.99
C ALA A 428 -10.17 -36.99 -14.51
N TYR A 429 -10.02 -38.30 -14.27
CA TYR A 429 -11.10 -39.11 -13.68
C TYR A 429 -11.40 -38.73 -12.22
N ASP A 430 -10.38 -38.37 -11.41
CA ASP A 430 -10.57 -37.85 -10.04
C ASP A 430 -11.41 -36.56 -10.06
N ASP A 431 -11.09 -35.64 -10.98
CA ASP A 431 -11.79 -34.37 -11.17
C ASP A 431 -13.25 -34.60 -11.60
N GLU A 432 -13.50 -35.49 -12.57
CA GLU A 432 -14.84 -35.89 -13.01
C GLU A 432 -15.68 -36.49 -11.86
N VAL A 433 -15.10 -37.37 -11.04
CA VAL A 433 -15.77 -37.96 -9.86
C VAL A 433 -16.08 -36.88 -8.81
N ARG A 434 -15.16 -35.94 -8.55
CA ARG A 434 -15.41 -34.81 -7.62
C ARG A 434 -16.54 -33.91 -8.11
N ASP A 435 -16.57 -33.57 -9.39
CA ASP A 435 -17.63 -32.76 -9.99
C ASP A 435 -19.00 -33.48 -10.00
N LEU A 436 -19.02 -34.81 -10.13
CA LEU A 436 -20.25 -35.60 -9.98
C LEU A 436 -20.74 -35.62 -8.53
N ARG A 437 -19.85 -35.79 -7.55
CA ARG A 437 -20.19 -35.73 -6.11
C ARG A 437 -20.82 -34.39 -5.71
N ILE A 438 -20.21 -33.27 -6.09
CA ILE A 438 -20.73 -31.92 -5.82
C ILE A 438 -22.12 -31.70 -6.46
N ARG A 439 -22.36 -32.27 -7.65
CA ARG A 439 -23.68 -32.20 -8.31
C ARG A 439 -24.73 -33.06 -7.61
N VAL A 440 -24.35 -34.23 -7.09
CA VAL A 440 -25.26 -35.08 -6.30
C VAL A 440 -25.65 -34.38 -4.99
N GLU A 441 -24.69 -33.81 -4.26
CA GLU A 441 -24.95 -33.06 -3.01
C GLU A 441 -25.93 -31.88 -3.24
N LYS A 442 -25.71 -31.08 -4.30
CA LYS A 442 -26.63 -29.99 -4.66
C LYS A 442 -28.04 -30.47 -5.02
N LEU A 443 -28.16 -31.63 -5.66
CA LEU A 443 -29.46 -32.23 -5.98
C LEU A 443 -30.15 -32.82 -4.74
N GLU A 444 -29.39 -33.42 -3.82
CA GLU A 444 -29.89 -33.88 -2.51
C GLU A 444 -30.41 -32.71 -1.67
N GLU A 445 -29.69 -31.60 -1.64
CA GLU A 445 -30.13 -30.38 -0.98
C GLU A 445 -31.40 -29.79 -1.65
N MET A 446 -31.47 -29.78 -2.98
CA MET A 446 -32.66 -29.36 -3.74
C MET A 446 -33.87 -30.27 -3.49
N VAL A 447 -33.67 -31.59 -3.34
CA VAL A 447 -34.73 -32.54 -2.96
C VAL A 447 -35.17 -32.31 -1.51
N ASN A 448 -34.25 -31.98 -0.60
CA ASN A 448 -34.57 -31.69 0.80
C ASN A 448 -35.35 -30.38 0.99
N ARG A 449 -35.00 -29.31 0.25
CA ARG A 449 -35.74 -28.04 0.28
C ARG A 449 -37.17 -28.19 -0.27
N ASN A 450 -37.34 -28.92 -1.38
CA ASN A 450 -38.60 -29.00 -2.11
C ASN A 450 -39.51 -30.17 -1.68
N ARG A 451 -39.32 -30.76 -0.49
CA ARG A 451 -40.13 -31.89 0.02
C ARG A 451 -41.64 -31.67 -0.01
N ASN A 452 -42.08 -30.42 0.11
CA ASN A 452 -43.49 -30.03 0.12
C ASN A 452 -44.09 -29.85 -1.29
N GLU A 453 -43.24 -29.68 -2.32
CA GLU A 453 -43.66 -29.43 -3.70
C GLU A 453 -43.53 -30.69 -4.55
N LYS A 454 -44.58 -31.53 -4.54
CA LYS A 454 -44.57 -32.87 -5.13
C LYS A 454 -43.98 -32.96 -6.56
N ALA A 455 -44.36 -32.06 -7.46
CA ALA A 455 -43.87 -32.08 -8.85
C ALA A 455 -42.38 -31.74 -8.97
N VAL A 456 -41.90 -30.78 -8.18
CA VAL A 456 -40.48 -30.38 -8.15
C VAL A 456 -39.65 -31.46 -7.46
N TYR A 457 -40.15 -32.02 -6.36
CA TYR A 457 -39.55 -33.14 -5.64
C TYR A 457 -39.36 -34.37 -6.54
N GLU A 458 -40.40 -34.81 -7.26
CA GLU A 458 -40.34 -35.97 -8.17
C GLU A 458 -39.41 -35.74 -9.37
N ALA A 459 -39.30 -34.51 -9.88
CA ALA A 459 -38.35 -34.15 -10.94
C ALA A 459 -36.90 -34.09 -10.42
N ALA A 460 -36.70 -33.50 -9.24
CA ALA A 460 -35.40 -33.41 -8.58
C ALA A 460 -34.88 -34.79 -8.17
N MET A 461 -35.73 -35.67 -7.63
CA MET A 461 -35.38 -37.03 -7.23
C MET A 461 -34.99 -37.92 -8.41
N ARG A 462 -35.67 -37.79 -9.57
CA ARG A 462 -35.25 -38.51 -10.79
C ARG A 462 -33.86 -38.09 -11.25
N LYS A 463 -33.60 -36.78 -11.36
CA LYS A 463 -32.26 -36.25 -11.70
C LYS A 463 -31.19 -36.67 -10.69
N LEU A 464 -31.52 -36.67 -9.40
CA LEU A 464 -30.63 -37.13 -8.32
C LEU A 464 -30.26 -38.60 -8.52
N ASN A 465 -31.22 -39.48 -8.80
CA ASN A 465 -30.96 -40.90 -9.04
C ASN A 465 -30.16 -41.15 -10.33
N GLU A 466 -30.43 -40.41 -11.40
CA GLU A 466 -29.63 -40.43 -12.64
C GLU A 466 -28.17 -40.01 -12.38
N MET A 467 -27.95 -38.93 -11.62
CA MET A 467 -26.61 -38.44 -11.26
C MET A 467 -25.87 -39.37 -10.29
N ARG A 468 -26.56 -40.00 -9.33
CA ARG A 468 -25.97 -41.05 -8.47
C ARG A 468 -25.53 -42.28 -9.29
N LYS A 469 -26.29 -42.66 -10.32
CA LYS A 469 -25.91 -43.73 -11.25
C LYS A 469 -24.68 -43.35 -12.08
N ALA A 470 -24.66 -42.14 -12.63
CA ALA A 470 -23.50 -41.63 -13.37
C ALA A 470 -22.23 -41.52 -12.49
N LEU A 471 -22.38 -41.12 -11.23
CA LEU A 471 -21.31 -41.13 -10.23
C LEU A 471 -20.76 -42.55 -10.00
N ALA A 472 -21.62 -43.54 -9.78
CA ALA A 472 -21.19 -44.94 -9.59
C ALA A 472 -20.50 -45.52 -10.84
N GLU A 473 -20.97 -45.16 -12.04
CA GLU A 473 -20.32 -45.53 -13.30
C GLU A 473 -18.94 -44.88 -13.46
N ALA A 474 -18.81 -43.59 -13.12
CA ALA A 474 -17.52 -42.88 -13.16
C ALA A 474 -16.53 -43.43 -12.11
N GLU A 475 -16.98 -43.72 -10.89
CA GLU A 475 -16.15 -44.32 -9.85
C GLU A 475 -15.69 -45.74 -10.24
N ALA A 476 -16.53 -46.54 -10.89
CA ALA A 476 -16.13 -47.84 -11.42
C ALA A 476 -15.06 -47.72 -12.53
N VAL A 477 -15.19 -46.73 -13.42
CA VAL A 477 -14.18 -46.43 -14.45
C VAL A 477 -12.86 -45.96 -13.82
N HIS A 478 -12.92 -45.06 -12.84
CA HIS A 478 -11.74 -44.59 -12.10
C HIS A 478 -11.01 -45.73 -11.38
N LEU A 479 -11.74 -46.59 -10.65
CA LEU A 479 -11.17 -47.75 -9.97
C LEU A 479 -10.53 -48.73 -10.96
N SER A 480 -11.19 -48.99 -12.10
CA SER A 480 -10.63 -49.83 -13.16
C SER A 480 -9.35 -49.22 -13.75
N ALA A 481 -9.33 -47.91 -13.99
CA ALA A 481 -8.17 -47.19 -14.52
C ALA A 481 -7.00 -47.19 -13.51
N THR A 482 -7.28 -46.91 -12.23
CA THR A 482 -6.30 -46.92 -11.14
C THR A 482 -5.67 -48.31 -10.96
N ASN A 483 -6.50 -49.36 -10.97
CA ASN A 483 -6.03 -50.74 -10.92
C ASN A 483 -5.12 -51.05 -12.13
N ALA A 484 -5.53 -50.71 -13.36
CA ALA A 484 -4.74 -50.94 -14.57
C ALA A 484 -3.39 -50.19 -14.56
N VAL A 485 -3.34 -48.95 -14.07
CA VAL A 485 -2.08 -48.21 -13.90
C VAL A 485 -1.20 -48.90 -12.84
N SER A 486 -1.76 -49.27 -11.68
CA SER A 486 -0.98 -49.91 -10.61
C SER A 486 -0.42 -51.29 -11.01
N CYS A 487 -1.16 -52.08 -11.81
CA CYS A 487 -0.67 -53.34 -12.36
C CYS A 487 0.51 -53.11 -13.31
N ARG A 488 0.39 -52.15 -14.25
CA ARG A 488 1.47 -51.78 -15.17
C ARG A 488 2.70 -51.20 -14.47
N GLU A 489 2.52 -50.49 -13.35
CA GLU A 489 3.65 -50.02 -12.53
C GLU A 489 4.35 -51.17 -11.80
N LYS A 490 3.61 -52.16 -11.31
CA LYS A 490 4.17 -53.41 -10.76
C LYS A 490 4.93 -54.19 -11.84
N GLU A 491 4.34 -54.40 -13.01
CA GLU A 491 5.01 -55.06 -14.16
C GLU A 491 6.31 -54.36 -14.56
N LYS A 492 6.30 -53.03 -14.69
CA LYS A 492 7.51 -52.23 -14.95
C LYS A 492 8.55 -52.31 -13.83
N LYS A 493 8.14 -52.59 -12.59
CA LYS A 493 9.06 -52.80 -11.47
C LYS A 493 9.70 -54.19 -11.52
N TRP A 494 8.95 -55.22 -11.91
CA TRP A 494 9.48 -56.56 -12.15
C TRP A 494 10.47 -56.58 -13.34
N LEU A 495 10.15 -55.90 -14.44
CA LEU A 495 11.01 -55.78 -15.64
C LEU A 495 12.28 -54.92 -15.46
N LYS A 496 12.57 -54.45 -14.24
CA LYS A 496 13.79 -53.71 -13.89
C LYS A 496 14.80 -54.54 -13.08
N PHE A 497 14.44 -55.78 -12.75
CA PHE A 497 15.31 -56.79 -12.16
C PHE A 497 15.51 -57.93 -13.17
#